data_AF-A0A7J2VWP5-F1
#
_entry.id   AF-A0A7J2VWP5-F1
#
_cell.length_a   1.000
_cell.length_b   1.000
_cell.length_c   1.000
_cell.angle_alpha   90.00
_cell.angle_beta   90.00
_cell.angle_gamma   90.00
#
_symmetry.space_group_name_H-M   'P 1'
#
loop_
_entity.id
_entity.type
_entity.pdbx_description
1 polymer ?
#
loop_
_entity_poly.entity_id
_entity_poly.type
_entity_poly.pdbx_seq_one_letter_code
_entity_poly.pdbx_strand_id
1 'polypeptide(L)'
;MRTRYLQKLNELKDRIDFIEARLTLKEEFLSNRVLRKAIYKEFQECVEIVFDLVSMIARDEGFFSEDDYTNLERIKEKIGIDEKTTSSLKKAKGLRNVLVHEYDGIIDELAFDSMKNFLPAIKKFHEGVLEWIKKK
;
A
#
# COMPACT_ATOMS: atom_id res chain seq x y z
N MET A 1 -19.98 -8.37 -4.53
CA MET A 1 -18.65 -8.75 -3.99
C MET A 1 -17.53 -8.32 -4.94
N ARG A 2 -17.45 -8.84 -6.17
CA ARG A 2 -16.46 -8.46 -7.20
C ARG A 2 -16.36 -6.95 -7.48
N THR A 3 -17.49 -6.25 -7.58
CA THR A 3 -17.52 -4.80 -7.83
C THR A 3 -16.78 -3.98 -6.77
N ARG A 4 -16.89 -4.35 -5.49
CA ARG A 4 -16.22 -3.63 -4.38
C ARG A 4 -14.70 -3.77 -4.45
N TYR A 5 -14.21 -4.96 -4.81
CA TYR A 5 -12.78 -5.17 -5.04
C TYR A 5 -12.26 -4.35 -6.21
N LEU A 6 -12.96 -4.36 -7.35
CA LEU A 6 -12.56 -3.60 -8.53
C LEU A 6 -12.56 -2.09 -8.26
N GLN A 7 -13.53 -1.58 -7.50
CA GLN A 7 -13.55 -0.19 -7.07
C GLN A 7 -12.28 0.14 -6.26
N LYS A 8 -11.96 -0.64 -5.23
CA LYS A 8 -10.75 -0.44 -4.42
C LYS A 8 -9.46 -0.59 -5.22
N LEU A 9 -9.39 -1.52 -6.17
CA LEU A 9 -8.22 -1.67 -7.03
C LEU A 9 -8.05 -0.47 -7.97
N ASN A 10 -9.14 0.07 -8.51
CA ASN A 10 -9.09 1.28 -9.33
C ASN A 10 -8.65 2.49 -8.50
N GLU A 11 -9.19 2.65 -7.29
CA GLU A 11 -8.74 3.68 -6.34
C GLU A 11 -7.25 3.50 -6.00
N LEU A 12 -6.80 2.28 -5.71
CA LEU A 12 -5.38 2.01 -5.45
C LEU A 12 -4.50 2.35 -6.65
N LYS A 13 -4.93 1.99 -7.87
CA LYS A 13 -4.20 2.28 -9.10
C LYS A 13 -4.05 3.77 -9.35
N ASP A 14 -5.12 4.54 -9.22
CA ASP A 14 -5.11 6.00 -9.41
C ASP A 14 -4.06 6.68 -8.52
N ARG A 15 -3.99 6.24 -7.26
CA ARG A 15 -3.04 6.77 -6.27
C ARG A 15 -1.60 6.36 -6.55
N ILE A 16 -1.38 5.10 -6.95
CA ILE A 16 -0.06 4.64 -7.41
C ILE A 16 0.41 5.53 -8.57
N ASP A 17 -0.44 5.70 -9.59
CA ASP A 17 -0.11 6.48 -10.78
C ASP A 17 0.18 7.95 -10.40
N PHE A 18 -0.59 8.53 -9.46
CA PHE A 18 -0.34 9.87 -8.93
C PHE A 18 1.04 9.99 -8.27
N ILE A 19 1.39 9.04 -7.40
CA ILE A 19 2.67 9.03 -6.68
C ILE A 19 3.80 8.90 -7.69
N GLU A 20 3.73 7.98 -8.65
CA GLU A 20 4.80 7.79 -9.63
C GLU A 20 5.02 8.99 -10.53
N ALA A 21 3.95 9.67 -10.93
CA ALA A 21 4.04 10.86 -11.76
C ALA A 21 4.71 12.04 -11.02
N ARG A 22 4.72 12.03 -9.68
CA ARG A 22 5.15 13.16 -8.85
C ARG A 22 6.36 12.88 -7.95
N LEU A 23 6.70 11.62 -7.73
CA LEU A 23 7.85 11.18 -6.96
C LEU A 23 9.09 11.04 -7.87
N THR A 24 9.39 12.09 -8.63
CA THR A 24 10.40 12.10 -9.69
C THR A 24 11.74 12.61 -9.17
N LEU A 25 11.75 13.73 -8.44
CA LEU A 25 12.95 14.39 -7.92
C LEU A 25 12.86 14.59 -6.41
N LYS A 26 13.93 14.19 -5.71
CA LYS A 26 14.00 14.26 -4.26
C LYS A 26 14.04 15.72 -3.79
N GLU A 27 14.76 16.57 -4.50
CA GLU A 27 14.94 17.99 -4.19
C GLU A 27 13.61 18.75 -4.27
N GLU A 28 12.80 18.46 -5.29
CA GLU A 28 11.47 19.07 -5.45
C GLU A 28 10.53 18.65 -4.30
N PHE A 29 10.52 17.36 -3.97
CA PHE A 29 9.76 16.84 -2.84
C PHE A 29 10.16 17.50 -1.51
N LEU A 30 11.46 17.66 -1.26
CA LEU A 30 11.97 18.25 -0.01
C LEU A 30 11.66 19.75 0.07
N SER A 31 11.82 20.48 -1.05
CA SER A 31 11.60 21.93 -1.10
C SER A 31 10.13 22.34 -1.17
N ASN A 32 9.22 21.46 -1.61
CA ASN A 32 7.80 21.77 -1.76
C ASN A 32 6.93 21.03 -0.73
N ARG A 33 6.51 21.74 0.34
CA ARG A 33 5.66 21.19 1.40
C ARG A 33 4.29 20.70 0.90
N VAL A 34 3.69 21.38 -0.07
CA VAL A 34 2.37 21.02 -0.61
C VAL A 34 2.46 19.70 -1.37
N LEU A 35 3.44 19.60 -2.27
CA LEU A 35 3.72 18.36 -3.00
C LEU A 35 4.00 17.20 -2.04
N ARG A 36 4.85 17.44 -1.03
CA ARG A 36 5.20 16.44 -0.03
C ARG A 36 3.99 15.94 0.75
N LYS A 37 3.17 16.84 1.30
CA LYS A 37 1.97 16.44 2.04
C LYS A 37 0.94 15.75 1.14
N ALA A 38 0.84 16.13 -0.14
CA ALA A 38 0.00 15.41 -1.11
C ALA A 38 0.50 13.97 -1.31
N ILE A 39 1.79 13.76 -1.60
CA ILE A 39 2.37 12.42 -1.76
C ILE A 39 2.21 11.58 -0.49
N TYR A 40 2.39 12.17 0.70
CA TYR A 40 2.14 11.46 1.96
C TYR A 40 0.71 10.97 2.07
N LYS A 41 -0.27 11.82 1.74
CA LYS A 41 -1.67 11.43 1.80
C LYS A 41 -1.98 10.29 0.83
N GLU A 42 -1.49 10.39 -0.40
CA GLU A 42 -1.66 9.34 -1.41
C GLU A 42 -1.03 8.02 -0.98
N PHE A 43 0.18 8.06 -0.41
CA PHE A 43 0.85 6.86 0.08
C PHE A 43 0.11 6.23 1.27
N GLN A 44 -0.36 7.05 2.21
CA GLN A 44 -1.16 6.56 3.35
C GLN A 44 -2.42 5.84 2.86
N GLU A 45 -3.13 6.42 1.88
CA GLU A 45 -4.36 5.84 1.33
C GLU A 45 -4.09 4.59 0.48
N CYS A 46 -2.97 4.52 -0.26
CA CYS A 46 -2.52 3.27 -0.90
C CYS A 46 -2.39 2.15 0.12
N VAL A 47 -1.72 2.40 1.24
CA VAL A 47 -1.49 1.40 2.29
C VAL A 47 -2.80 1.01 2.97
N GLU A 48 -3.68 1.96 3.25
CA GLU A 48 -5.02 1.69 3.81
C GLU A 48 -5.84 0.79 2.88
N ILE A 49 -5.87 1.09 1.58
CA ILE A 49 -6.60 0.28 0.59
C ILE A 49 -6.01 -1.14 0.50
N VAL A 50 -4.68 -1.28 0.55
CA VAL A 50 -4.02 -2.61 0.59
C VAL A 50 -4.53 -3.42 1.77
N PHE A 51 -4.53 -2.87 2.99
CA PHE A 51 -4.92 -3.63 4.18
C PHE A 51 -6.45 -3.82 4.31
N ASP A 52 -7.25 -2.94 3.74
CA ASP A 52 -8.67 -3.18 3.53
C ASP A 52 -8.90 -4.39 2.62
N LEU A 53 -8.19 -4.45 1.49
CA LEU A 53 -8.26 -5.57 0.55
C LEU A 53 -7.78 -6.86 1.21
N VAL A 54 -6.69 -6.82 2.00
CA VAL A 54 -6.21 -7.97 2.78
C VAL A 54 -7.32 -8.52 3.68
N SER A 55 -7.95 -7.66 4.48
CA SER A 55 -9.01 -8.06 5.40
C SER A 55 -10.28 -8.54 4.68
N MET A 56 -10.59 -7.97 3.52
CA MET A 56 -11.69 -8.44 2.68
C MET A 56 -11.43 -9.84 2.12
N ILE A 57 -10.23 -10.08 1.57
CA ILE A 57 -9.84 -11.38 1.01
C ILE A 57 -9.81 -12.43 2.12
N ALA A 58 -9.20 -12.11 3.27
CA ALA A 58 -9.10 -13.03 4.37
C ALA A 58 -10.49 -13.52 4.84
N ARG A 59 -11.44 -12.60 4.94
CA ARG A 59 -12.84 -12.91 5.27
C ARG A 59 -13.50 -13.82 4.22
N ASP A 60 -13.33 -13.51 2.94
CA ASP A 60 -13.93 -14.30 1.85
C ASP A 60 -13.31 -15.70 1.74
N GLU A 61 -12.10 -15.89 2.27
CA GLU A 61 -11.41 -17.19 2.36
C GLU A 61 -11.70 -17.94 3.68
N GLY A 62 -12.60 -17.42 4.52
CA GLY A 62 -13.02 -18.08 5.76
C GLY A 62 -12.05 -17.90 6.93
N PHE A 63 -11.08 -16.99 6.83
CA PHE A 63 -10.23 -16.61 7.96
C PHE A 63 -10.98 -15.58 8.81
N PHE A 64 -11.40 -15.99 10.00
CA PHE A 64 -12.12 -15.11 10.93
C PHE A 64 -11.11 -14.22 11.69
N SER A 65 -11.36 -12.91 11.58
CA SER A 65 -10.63 -11.75 12.12
C SER A 65 -9.40 -12.03 12.99
N GLU A 66 -8.23 -12.01 12.37
CA GLU A 66 -6.96 -11.75 13.05
C GLU A 66 -6.42 -10.39 12.59
N ASP A 67 -5.30 -9.95 13.18
CA ASP A 67 -4.67 -8.69 12.82
C ASP A 67 -4.22 -8.67 11.36
N ASP A 68 -4.05 -7.47 10.82
CA ASP A 68 -3.69 -7.23 9.42
C ASP A 68 -2.43 -7.97 8.96
N TYR A 69 -1.43 -8.17 9.82
CA TYR A 69 -0.20 -8.87 9.42
C TYR A 69 -0.47 -10.36 9.28
N THR A 70 -1.23 -10.94 10.20
CA THR A 70 -1.61 -12.35 10.11
C THR A 70 -2.53 -12.62 8.92
N ASN A 71 -3.46 -11.71 8.62
CA ASN A 71 -4.29 -11.81 7.42
C ASN A 71 -3.43 -11.74 6.15
N LEU A 72 -2.46 -10.83 6.07
CA LEU A 72 -1.56 -10.72 4.91
C LEU A 72 -0.78 -12.02 4.69
N GLU A 73 -0.23 -12.61 5.76
CA GLU A 73 0.48 -13.89 5.69
C GLU A 73 -0.41 -15.03 5.16
N ARG A 74 -1.66 -15.08 5.60
CA ARG A 74 -2.61 -16.14 5.19
C ARG A 74 -2.98 -16.07 3.73
N ILE A 75 -3.05 -14.87 3.16
CA ILE A 75 -3.51 -14.68 1.77
C ILE A 75 -2.37 -14.66 0.76
N LYS A 76 -1.10 -14.49 1.18
CA LYS A 76 0.03 -14.19 0.28
C LYS A 76 0.18 -15.18 -0.87
N GLU A 77 0.06 -16.49 -0.59
CA GLU A 77 0.15 -17.55 -1.60
C GLU A 77 -1.04 -17.52 -2.56
N LYS A 78 -2.24 -17.19 -2.08
CA LYS A 78 -3.46 -17.13 -2.89
C LYS A 78 -3.43 -15.97 -3.90
N ILE A 79 -2.87 -14.83 -3.49
CA ILE A 79 -2.71 -13.65 -4.35
C ILE A 79 -1.35 -13.63 -5.07
N GLY A 80 -0.51 -14.66 -4.89
CA GLY A 80 0.74 -14.85 -5.62
C GLY A 80 1.83 -13.82 -5.30
N ILE A 81 1.91 -13.32 -4.05
CA ILE A 81 2.99 -12.42 -3.62
C ILE A 81 4.05 -13.17 -2.79
N ASP A 82 5.31 -12.80 -2.97
CA ASP A 82 6.44 -13.40 -2.26
C ASP A 82 6.67 -12.79 -0.86
N GLU A 83 7.56 -13.40 -0.09
CA GLU A 83 7.93 -12.94 1.26
C GLU A 83 8.55 -11.53 1.24
N LYS A 84 9.30 -11.20 0.18
CA LYS A 84 9.88 -9.86 0.00
C LYS A 84 8.80 -8.79 -0.14
N THR A 85 7.77 -9.06 -0.93
CA THR A 85 6.61 -8.18 -1.13
C THR A 85 5.83 -8.07 0.17
N THR A 86 5.56 -9.19 0.82
CA THR A 86 4.87 -9.26 2.12
C THR A 86 5.57 -8.42 3.18
N SER A 87 6.89 -8.60 3.37
CA SER A 87 7.71 -7.81 4.29
C SER A 87 7.69 -6.31 3.95
N SER A 88 7.73 -5.97 2.67
CA SER A 88 7.69 -4.58 2.20
C SER A 88 6.34 -3.91 2.49
N LEU A 89 5.22 -4.63 2.33
CA LEU A 89 3.89 -4.12 2.69
C LEU A 89 3.74 -3.88 4.20
N LYS A 90 4.31 -4.78 5.04
CA LYS A 90 4.34 -4.56 6.50
C LYS A 90 5.13 -3.30 6.86
N LYS A 91 6.28 -3.08 6.23
CA LYS A 91 7.08 -1.86 6.43
C LYS A 91 6.37 -0.61 5.91
N ALA A 92 5.65 -0.71 4.79
CA ALA A 92 4.81 0.37 4.27
C ALA A 92 3.72 0.78 5.29
N LYS A 93 3.11 -0.20 5.97
CA LYS A 93 2.20 0.06 7.09
C LYS A 93 2.86 0.81 8.25
N GLY A 94 4.08 0.40 8.62
CA GLY A 94 4.89 1.11 9.60
C GLY A 94 5.11 2.58 9.21
N LEU A 95 5.54 2.83 7.96
CA LEU A 95 5.73 4.19 7.45
C LEU A 95 4.42 5.00 7.46
N ARG A 96 3.29 4.41 7.03
CA ARG A 96 1.97 5.06 7.09
C ARG A 96 1.66 5.53 8.51
N ASN A 97 1.95 4.71 9.53
CA ASN A 97 1.72 5.10 10.93
C ASN A 97 2.61 6.28 11.36
N VAL A 98 3.88 6.31 10.96
CA VAL A 98 4.78 7.45 11.20
C VAL A 98 4.25 8.72 10.53
N LEU A 99 3.81 8.63 9.27
CA LEU A 99 3.29 9.78 8.51
C LEU A 99 1.98 10.35 9.08
N VAL A 100 1.18 9.52 9.76
CA VAL A 100 -0.09 9.92 10.40
C VAL A 100 0.13 10.50 11.78
N HIS A 101 0.90 9.80 12.62
CA HIS A 101 1.01 10.13 14.04
C HIS A 101 2.18 11.06 14.35
N GLU A 102 3.09 11.27 13.39
CA GLU A 102 4.28 12.13 13.52
C GLU A 102 5.11 11.79 14.78
N TYR A 103 5.12 10.52 15.22
CA TYR A 103 5.96 10.07 16.35
C TYR A 103 7.42 10.46 16.09
N ASP A 104 8.00 11.24 17.00
CA ASP A 104 9.37 11.79 16.93
C ASP A 104 9.69 12.68 15.71
N GLY A 105 8.65 13.12 14.97
CA GLY A 105 8.78 13.90 13.74
C GLY A 105 9.06 13.06 12.49
N ILE A 106 8.81 13.65 11.31
CA ILE A 106 9.05 12.99 10.02
C ILE A 106 10.42 13.43 9.48
N ILE A 107 11.30 12.47 9.20
CA ILE A 107 12.51 12.70 8.40
C ILE A 107 12.10 12.59 6.91
N ASP A 108 11.82 13.74 6.28
CA ASP A 108 11.23 13.82 4.94
C ASP A 108 12.03 13.04 3.88
N GLU A 109 13.36 13.10 3.96
CA GLU A 109 14.28 12.37 3.08
C GLU A 109 14.14 10.84 3.22
N LEU A 110 14.10 10.34 4.44
CA LEU A 110 13.90 8.91 4.71
C LEU A 110 12.52 8.46 4.25
N ALA A 111 11.49 9.30 4.46
CA ALA A 111 10.14 9.00 3.99
C ALA A 111 10.09 8.91 2.46
N PHE A 112 10.73 9.82 1.73
CA PHE A 112 10.83 9.78 0.27
C PHE A 112 11.44 8.44 -0.20
N ASP A 113 12.62 8.10 0.31
CA ASP A 113 13.33 6.87 -0.10
C ASP A 113 12.52 5.62 0.25
N SER A 114 11.88 5.62 1.42
CA SER A 114 11.03 4.51 1.87
C SER A 114 9.79 4.33 0.99
N MET A 115 9.06 5.41 0.67
CA MET A 115 7.90 5.34 -0.22
C MET A 115 8.30 4.81 -1.59
N LYS A 116 9.41 5.32 -2.16
CA LYS A 116 9.94 4.86 -3.45
C LYS A 116 10.29 3.36 -3.42
N ASN A 117 10.86 2.89 -2.32
CA ASN A 117 11.23 1.49 -2.14
C ASN A 117 10.02 0.56 -1.92
N PHE A 118 8.93 1.04 -1.34
CA PHE A 118 7.74 0.21 -1.06
C PHE A 118 6.71 0.21 -2.19
N LEU A 119 6.70 1.23 -3.05
CA LEU A 119 5.74 1.34 -4.15
C LEU A 119 5.71 0.11 -5.09
N PRO A 120 6.86 -0.51 -5.45
CA PRO A 120 6.85 -1.74 -6.24
C PRO A 120 6.11 -2.91 -5.57
N ALA A 121 6.14 -3.00 -4.23
CA ALA A 121 5.42 -4.04 -3.51
C ALA A 121 3.91 -3.80 -3.51
N ILE A 122 3.48 -2.54 -3.40
CA ILE A 122 2.06 -2.14 -3.51
C ILE A 122 1.53 -2.48 -4.92
N LYS A 123 2.32 -2.23 -5.96
CA LYS A 123 1.98 -2.61 -7.35
C LYS A 123 1.82 -4.12 -7.54
N LYS A 124 2.79 -4.90 -7.06
CA LYS A 124 2.72 -6.37 -7.10
C LYS A 124 1.50 -6.89 -6.36
N PHE A 125 1.16 -6.30 -5.21
CA PHE A 125 -0.06 -6.63 -4.50
C PHE A 125 -1.31 -6.34 -5.35
N HIS A 126 -1.41 -5.15 -5.94
CA HIS A 126 -2.51 -4.79 -6.83
C HIS A 126 -2.67 -5.81 -7.98
N GLU A 127 -1.58 -6.15 -8.67
CA GLU A 127 -1.57 -7.15 -9.74
C GLU A 127 -2.02 -8.53 -9.23
N GLY A 128 -1.47 -8.97 -8.10
CA GLY A 128 -1.80 -10.26 -7.49
C GLY A 128 -3.28 -10.40 -7.14
N VAL A 129 -3.87 -9.34 -6.54
CA VAL A 129 -5.30 -9.32 -6.22
C VAL A 129 -6.15 -9.27 -7.49
N LEU A 130 -5.75 -8.50 -8.50
CA LEU A 130 -6.45 -8.44 -9.78
C LEU A 130 -6.50 -9.82 -10.47
N GLU A 131 -5.38 -10.54 -10.48
CA GLU A 131 -5.31 -11.90 -11.03
C GLU A 131 -6.11 -12.91 -10.20
N TRP A 132 -6.08 -12.79 -8.87
CA TRP A 132 -6.89 -13.62 -7.99
C TRP A 132 -8.40 -13.44 -8.25
N ILE A 133 -8.87 -12.20 -8.44
CA ILE A 133 -10.28 -11.92 -8.78
C ILE A 133 -10.68 -12.50 -10.13
N LYS A 134 -9.77 -12.50 -11.12
CA LYS A 134 -10.06 -13.06 -12.45
C LYS A 134 -10.25 -14.58 -12.43
N LYS A 135 -9.58 -15.27 -11.49
CA LYS A 135 -9.62 -16.73 -11.33
C LYS A 135 -10.81 -17.20 -10.48
N LYS A 136 -11.49 -16.30 -9.77
CA LYS A 136 -12.76 -16.53 -9.07
C LYS A 136 -13.96 -16.29 -9.99
#